data_AF-A0A3A8FQS9-F1
#
_entry.id   AF-A0A3A8FQS9-F1
#
_cell.length_a   1.000
_cell.length_b   1.000
_cell.length_c   1.000
_cell.angle_alpha   90.00
_cell.angle_beta   90.00
_cell.angle_gamma   90.00
#
_symmetry.space_group_name_H-M   'P 1'
#
loop_
_entity.id
_entity.type
_entity.pdbx_description
1 polymer ?
#
loop_
_entity_poly.entity_id
_entity_poly.type
_entity_poly.pdbx_seq_one_letter_code
_entity_poly.pdbx_strand_id
1 'polypeptide(L)'
;MKAMLLSLLFLGAAPSGPAPSSLPPEALGAPPLVDASPTAWSCTIDTLRAGKECVFEAEVPPARGANTDVESANIKLLKDASRALCSEAVSIARDGTPDPKLVAVCERKYADVVGRCGIEGNTPVVDAKGRFAPAARACYRALSSVLQDVQLMASVASTCCECAARSQCPGNGESCYAAVSRQQAGPTTLACMDERCHDACSMMLPPSASIPRQSPSRASQQHTDSAAL
;
A
#
# COMPACT_ATOMS: atom_id res chain seq x y z
N MET A 1 19.50 -27.72 51.42
CA MET A 1 20.91 -27.88 51.02
C MET A 1 21.30 -26.72 50.12
N LYS A 2 22.34 -25.99 50.54
CA LYS A 2 23.27 -25.10 49.82
C LYS A 2 22.79 -24.26 48.62
N ALA A 3 22.91 -22.94 48.85
CA ALA A 3 23.04 -21.86 47.88
C ALA A 3 24.12 -22.11 46.82
N MET A 4 24.00 -21.39 45.70
CA MET A 4 25.10 -20.62 45.07
C MET A 4 24.50 -19.70 43.99
N LEU A 5 24.37 -18.43 44.34
CA LEU A 5 24.34 -17.31 43.40
C LEU A 5 25.70 -17.26 42.68
N LEU A 6 25.70 -17.24 41.36
CA LEU A 6 26.85 -16.76 40.60
C LEU A 6 26.39 -15.76 39.53
N SER A 7 26.45 -14.49 39.93
CA SER A 7 26.45 -13.33 39.04
C SER A 7 27.72 -13.36 38.19
N LEU A 8 27.59 -13.57 36.89
CA LEU A 8 28.66 -13.33 35.92
C LEU A 8 28.37 -12.02 35.19
N LEU A 9 29.02 -10.98 35.71
CA LEU A 9 29.26 -9.70 35.05
C LEU A 9 30.00 -9.98 33.74
N PHE A 10 29.29 -9.94 32.61
CA PHE A 10 29.94 -9.78 31.30
C PHE A 10 30.30 -8.31 31.12
N LEU A 11 31.46 -7.92 31.67
CA LEU A 11 32.19 -6.77 31.17
C LEU A 11 32.69 -7.12 29.76
N GLY A 12 31.94 -6.66 28.75
CA GLY A 12 32.39 -6.65 27.37
C GLY A 12 33.62 -5.77 27.25
N ALA A 13 34.75 -6.40 26.93
CA ALA A 13 36.03 -5.77 26.68
C ALA A 13 35.92 -4.71 25.57
N ALA A 14 36.27 -3.48 25.90
CA ALA A 14 36.56 -2.45 24.90
C ALA A 14 37.85 -2.84 24.16
N PRO A 15 37.90 -2.76 22.81
CA PRO A 15 39.13 -2.98 22.08
C PRO A 15 40.15 -1.91 22.47
N SER A 16 41.34 -2.33 22.89
CA SER A 16 42.50 -1.47 23.15
C SER A 16 43.07 -0.98 21.81
N GLY A 17 42.35 -0.07 21.16
CA GLY A 17 42.88 0.75 20.08
C GLY A 17 43.71 1.91 20.65
N PRO A 18 44.66 2.48 19.88
CA PRO A 18 45.35 3.69 20.28
C PRO A 18 44.30 4.76 20.61
N ALA A 19 44.52 5.49 21.71
CA ALA A 19 43.66 6.58 22.15
C ALA A 19 43.27 7.48 20.96
N PRO A 20 42.02 7.95 20.86
CA PRO A 20 41.65 8.88 19.82
C PRO A 20 42.58 10.08 19.91
N SER A 21 43.39 10.26 18.87
CA SER A 21 44.24 11.43 18.70
C SER A 21 43.38 12.65 18.98
N SER A 22 43.76 13.43 19.99
CA SER A 22 43.17 14.74 20.26
C SER A 22 43.04 15.48 18.93
N LEU A 23 41.80 15.82 18.56
CA LEU A 23 41.52 16.58 17.35
C LEU A 23 42.46 17.79 17.30
N PRO A 24 43.20 18.01 16.19
CA PRO A 24 44.07 19.18 16.08
C PRO A 24 43.23 20.45 16.28
N PRO A 25 43.78 21.50 16.92
CA PRO A 25 43.03 22.72 17.22
C PRO A 25 42.44 23.43 15.98
N GLU A 26 42.96 23.13 14.78
CA GLU A 26 42.38 23.58 13.50
C GLU A 26 41.04 22.91 13.14
N ALA A 27 40.71 21.76 13.73
CA ALA A 27 39.42 21.10 13.53
C ALA A 27 38.25 21.81 14.25
N LEU A 28 38.55 22.68 15.22
CA LEU A 28 37.55 23.49 15.94
C LEU A 28 37.15 24.76 15.17
N GLY A 29 37.90 25.12 14.12
CA GLY A 29 37.63 26.27 13.25
C GLY A 29 37.05 25.91 11.88
N ALA A 30 36.90 24.61 11.57
CA ALA A 30 36.28 24.18 10.33
C ALA A 30 34.79 24.58 10.34
N PRO A 31 34.27 25.23 9.28
CA PRO A 31 32.85 25.51 9.18
C PRO A 31 32.07 24.20 9.29
N PRO A 32 30.93 24.17 10.01
CA PRO A 32 30.15 22.96 10.15
C PRO A 32 29.80 22.44 8.76
N LEU A 33 30.20 21.21 8.46
CA LEU A 33 29.75 20.51 7.26
C LEU A 33 28.27 20.24 7.44
N VAL A 34 27.45 20.91 6.65
CA VAL A 34 26.01 20.65 6.62
C VAL A 34 25.81 19.28 5.99
N ASP A 35 25.33 18.32 6.77
CA ASP A 35 24.85 17.05 6.19
C ASP A 35 23.65 17.36 5.31
N ALA A 36 23.87 17.20 4.02
CA ALA A 36 22.91 17.57 3.01
C ALA A 36 21.98 16.40 2.66
N SER A 37 22.11 15.24 3.32
CA SER A 37 21.34 14.03 3.10
C SER A 37 19.84 14.22 3.39
N PRO A 38 18.95 13.35 2.87
CA PRO A 38 17.54 13.39 3.23
C PRO A 38 17.34 13.20 4.74
N THR A 39 16.59 14.09 5.38
CA THR A 39 16.22 13.90 6.79
C THR A 39 15.25 12.73 6.91
N ALA A 40 15.09 12.21 8.14
CA ALA A 40 14.11 11.16 8.44
C ALA A 40 12.66 11.54 8.11
N TRP A 41 12.40 12.83 7.91
CA TRP A 41 11.08 13.39 7.60
C TRP A 41 10.95 13.83 6.14
N SER A 42 12.01 13.71 5.33
CA SER A 42 12.00 14.20 3.96
C SER A 42 11.08 13.38 3.05
N CYS A 43 10.31 14.06 2.20
CA CYS A 43 9.47 13.38 1.20
C CYS A 43 10.36 12.74 0.14
N THR A 44 10.47 11.41 0.17
CA THR A 44 11.26 10.56 -0.72
C THR A 44 10.38 9.45 -1.30
N ILE A 45 10.92 8.64 -2.22
CA ILE A 45 10.24 7.42 -2.68
C ILE A 45 9.99 6.46 -1.50
N ASP A 46 10.89 6.43 -0.51
CA ASP A 46 10.77 5.56 0.66
C ASP A 46 9.66 6.02 1.61
N THR A 47 9.48 7.34 1.81
CA THR A 47 8.34 7.83 2.59
C THR A 47 7.02 7.66 1.85
N LEU A 48 7.04 7.79 0.52
CA LEU A 48 5.87 7.54 -0.33
C LEU A 48 5.43 6.08 -0.20
N ARG A 49 6.39 5.16 -0.30
CA ARG A 49 6.22 3.73 -0.07
C ARG A 49 5.64 3.44 1.31
N ALA A 50 6.21 4.06 2.35
CA ALA A 50 5.80 3.83 3.72
C ALA A 50 4.46 4.51 4.09
N GLY A 51 3.89 5.35 3.21
CA GLY A 51 2.68 6.12 3.49
C GLY A 51 2.83 7.10 4.66
N LYS A 52 4.05 7.48 5.01
CA LYS A 52 4.34 8.34 6.17
C LYS A 52 4.21 9.81 5.80
N GLU A 53 3.82 10.61 6.80
CA GLU A 53 3.90 12.07 6.69
C GLU A 53 5.36 12.51 6.50
N CYS A 54 5.55 13.56 5.71
CA CYS A 54 6.87 14.02 5.30
C CYS A 54 6.87 15.52 4.97
N VAL A 55 8.08 16.09 4.89
CA VAL A 55 8.38 17.49 4.60
C VAL A 55 9.15 17.58 3.27
N PHE A 56 8.79 18.55 2.44
CA PHE A 56 9.47 18.82 1.16
C PHE A 56 10.68 19.70 1.42
N GLU A 57 11.86 19.08 1.48
CA GLU A 57 13.13 19.74 1.84
C GLU A 57 14.14 19.75 0.68
N ALA A 58 13.69 19.41 -0.53
CA ALA A 58 14.57 19.39 -1.70
C ALA A 58 15.07 20.79 -2.05
N GLU A 59 16.36 20.88 -2.35
CA GLU A 59 16.98 22.09 -2.87
C GLU A 59 16.60 22.22 -4.34
N VAL A 60 15.83 23.26 -4.66
CA VAL A 60 15.33 23.46 -6.02
C VAL A 60 16.29 24.39 -6.76
N PRO A 61 17.01 23.91 -7.78
CA PRO A 61 17.71 24.81 -8.68
C PRO A 61 16.70 25.72 -9.39
N PRO A 62 17.08 26.97 -9.74
CA PRO A 62 16.16 27.89 -10.41
C PRO A 62 15.55 27.25 -11.65
N ALA A 63 14.23 27.43 -11.81
CA ALA A 63 13.48 26.88 -12.94
C ALA A 63 14.11 27.35 -14.25
N ARG A 64 14.40 26.41 -15.15
CA ARG A 64 15.06 26.71 -16.43
C ARG A 64 14.07 26.87 -17.60
N GLY A 65 12.79 27.11 -17.29
CA GLY A 65 11.69 27.08 -18.24
C GLY A 65 11.26 25.65 -18.59
N ALA A 66 10.17 25.53 -19.34
CA ALA A 66 9.60 24.24 -19.71
C ALA A 66 10.58 23.43 -20.58
N ASN A 67 10.77 22.16 -20.23
CA ASN A 67 11.68 21.25 -20.93
C ASN A 67 11.07 19.85 -21.04
N THR A 68 10.75 19.43 -22.27
CA THR A 68 10.10 18.14 -22.57
C THR A 68 10.94 16.93 -22.19
N ASP A 69 12.27 17.04 -22.19
CA ASP A 69 13.17 15.96 -21.78
C ASP A 69 13.13 15.76 -20.27
N VAL A 70 13.09 16.87 -19.51
CA VAL A 70 12.93 16.83 -18.05
C VAL A 70 11.55 16.28 -17.67
N GLU A 71 10.51 16.72 -18.35
CA GLU A 71 9.16 16.19 -18.16
C GLU A 71 9.09 14.68 -18.45
N SER A 72 9.66 14.24 -19.58
CA SER A 72 9.70 12.81 -19.94
C SER A 72 10.51 12.00 -18.94
N ALA A 73 11.63 12.54 -18.45
CA ALA A 73 12.45 11.91 -17.42
C ALA A 73 11.71 11.79 -16.08
N ASN A 74 10.96 12.82 -15.67
CA ASN A 74 10.12 12.81 -14.47
C ASN A 74 9.06 11.70 -14.55
N ILE A 75 8.34 11.64 -15.67
CA ILE A 75 7.31 10.63 -15.93
C ILE A 75 7.93 9.24 -15.94
N LYS A 76 9.07 9.05 -16.62
CA LYS A 76 9.75 7.76 -16.70
C LYS A 76 10.21 7.27 -15.33
N LEU A 77 10.87 8.13 -14.55
CA LEU A 77 11.34 7.79 -13.21
C LEU A 77 10.21 7.25 -12.32
N LEU A 78 9.07 7.94 -12.30
CA LEU A 78 7.93 7.53 -11.49
C LEU A 78 7.27 6.26 -12.04
N LYS A 79 7.16 6.12 -13.36
CA LYS A 79 6.66 4.88 -13.99
C LYS A 79 7.55 3.68 -13.63
N ASP A 80 8.87 3.83 -13.65
CA ASP A 80 9.80 2.75 -13.30
C ASP A 80 9.66 2.32 -11.83
N ALA A 81 9.33 3.27 -10.93
CA ALA A 81 9.08 2.97 -9.52
C ALA A 81 7.72 2.27 -9.27
N SER A 82 6.76 2.38 -10.19
CA SER A 82 5.37 1.95 -9.99
C SER A 82 5.23 0.49 -9.58
N ARG A 83 5.90 -0.44 -10.28
CA ARG A 83 5.80 -1.89 -10.03
C ARG A 83 6.23 -2.25 -8.61
N ALA A 84 7.38 -1.71 -8.17
CA ALA A 84 7.91 -1.97 -6.84
C ALA A 84 6.99 -1.40 -5.76
N LEU A 85 6.56 -0.14 -5.90
CA LEU A 85 5.67 0.51 -4.95
C LEU A 85 4.31 -0.18 -4.85
N CYS A 86 3.72 -0.56 -5.98
CA CYS A 86 2.44 -1.25 -6.01
C CYS A 86 2.53 -2.66 -5.43
N SER A 87 3.57 -3.42 -5.77
CA SER A 87 3.78 -4.77 -5.23
C SER A 87 3.97 -4.74 -3.71
N GLU A 88 4.75 -3.78 -3.23
CA GLU A 88 5.00 -3.62 -1.81
C GLU A 88 3.77 -3.12 -1.05
N ALA A 89 3.02 -2.15 -1.59
CA ALA A 89 1.78 -1.67 -0.99
C ALA A 89 0.76 -2.80 -0.79
N VAL A 90 0.59 -3.66 -1.80
CA VAL A 90 -0.27 -4.86 -1.71
C VAL A 90 0.28 -5.85 -0.68
N SER A 91 1.59 -6.11 -0.71
CA SER A 91 2.24 -7.06 0.20
C SER A 91 2.13 -6.64 1.66
N ILE A 92 2.32 -5.36 1.99
CA ILE A 92 2.20 -4.82 3.35
C ILE A 92 0.79 -5.03 3.89
N ALA A 93 -0.22 -4.76 3.08
CA ALA A 93 -1.62 -4.89 3.48
C ALA A 93 -2.10 -6.35 3.60
N ARG A 94 -1.30 -7.32 3.14
CA ARG A 94 -1.64 -8.74 3.13
C ARG A 94 -0.59 -9.62 3.82
N ASP A 95 0.16 -9.06 4.76
CA ASP A 95 1.18 -9.77 5.54
C ASP A 95 2.15 -10.59 4.68
N GLY A 96 2.57 -10.04 3.54
CA GLY A 96 3.50 -10.69 2.60
C GLY A 96 2.83 -11.48 1.47
N THR A 97 1.50 -11.62 1.47
CA THR A 97 0.78 -12.38 0.43
C THR A 97 0.66 -11.56 -0.86
N PRO A 98 1.16 -12.04 -2.01
CA PRO A 98 1.05 -11.32 -3.26
C PRO A 98 -0.37 -11.36 -3.83
N ASP A 99 -0.81 -10.25 -4.45
CA ASP A 99 -2.02 -10.18 -5.26
C ASP A 99 -1.70 -9.56 -6.63
N PRO A 100 -1.33 -10.37 -7.65
CA PRO A 100 -0.91 -9.84 -8.94
C PRO A 100 -2.01 -9.07 -9.67
N LYS A 101 -3.29 -9.37 -9.41
CA LYS A 101 -4.42 -8.64 -10.01
C LYS A 101 -4.52 -7.25 -9.40
N LEU A 102 -4.44 -7.16 -8.08
CA LEU A 102 -4.50 -5.87 -7.41
C LEU A 102 -3.24 -5.02 -7.68
N VAL A 103 -2.07 -5.65 -7.87
CA VAL A 103 -0.86 -4.96 -8.34
C VAL A 103 -1.09 -4.36 -9.73
N ALA A 104 -1.70 -5.09 -10.66
CA ALA A 104 -2.02 -4.56 -11.99
C ALA A 104 -3.02 -3.38 -11.93
N VAL A 105 -4.02 -3.45 -11.04
CA VAL A 105 -4.94 -2.33 -10.77
C VAL A 105 -4.18 -1.11 -10.25
N CYS A 106 -3.26 -1.32 -9.32
CA CYS A 106 -2.42 -0.25 -8.79
C CYS A 106 -1.56 0.38 -9.88
N GLU A 107 -0.86 -0.41 -10.68
CA GLU A 107 0.04 0.08 -11.75
C GLU A 107 -0.71 0.98 -12.75
N ARG A 108 -1.93 0.61 -13.14
CA ARG A 108 -2.75 1.45 -14.04
C ARG A 108 -3.16 2.77 -13.40
N LYS A 109 -3.71 2.72 -12.17
CA LYS A 109 -4.08 3.95 -11.44
C LYS A 109 -2.87 4.86 -11.21
N TYR A 110 -1.73 4.26 -10.92
CA TYR A 110 -0.46 4.96 -10.74
C TYR A 110 -0.04 5.63 -12.05
N ALA A 111 -0.10 4.92 -13.19
CA ALA A 111 0.22 5.48 -14.50
C ALA A 111 -0.68 6.67 -14.88
N ASP A 112 -1.97 6.63 -14.57
CA ASP A 112 -2.93 7.73 -14.80
C ASP A 112 -2.58 9.00 -14.00
N VAL A 113 -1.97 8.85 -12.82
CA VAL A 113 -1.46 9.96 -12.02
C VAL A 113 -0.13 10.45 -12.57
N VAL A 114 0.80 9.53 -12.86
CA VAL A 114 2.15 9.88 -13.32
C VAL A 114 2.13 10.69 -14.62
N GLY A 115 1.17 10.46 -15.51
CA GLY A 115 1.00 11.28 -16.72
C GLY A 115 0.86 12.80 -16.45
N ARG A 116 0.50 13.19 -15.22
CA ARG A 116 0.34 14.59 -14.78
C ARG A 116 1.49 15.06 -13.88
N CYS A 117 2.51 14.22 -13.66
CA CYS A 117 3.65 14.48 -12.80
C CYS A 117 4.86 15.07 -13.53
N GLY A 118 4.69 15.51 -14.78
CA GLY A 118 5.76 16.15 -15.56
C GLY A 118 6.28 17.47 -15.00
N ILE A 119 5.45 18.17 -14.21
CA ILE A 119 5.72 19.53 -13.67
C ILE A 119 6.16 20.50 -14.77
N GLU A 120 5.56 20.33 -15.96
CA GLU A 120 5.83 21.12 -17.17
C GLU A 120 7.32 21.13 -17.58
N GLY A 121 8.12 20.20 -17.06
CA GLY A 121 9.56 20.14 -17.31
C GLY A 121 10.38 21.25 -16.66
N ASN A 122 9.78 22.08 -15.80
CA ASN A 122 10.45 23.23 -15.18
C ASN A 122 11.60 22.82 -14.24
N THR A 123 11.42 21.69 -13.55
CA THR A 123 12.36 21.15 -12.55
C THR A 123 12.25 19.62 -12.48
N PRO A 124 13.33 18.91 -12.08
CA PRO A 124 13.26 17.49 -11.74
C PRO A 124 12.26 17.22 -10.62
N VAL A 125 11.53 16.11 -10.71
CA VAL A 125 10.53 15.70 -9.71
C VAL A 125 11.18 15.27 -8.39
N VAL A 126 12.40 14.74 -8.46
CA VAL A 126 13.27 14.47 -7.31
C VAL A 126 14.62 15.14 -7.51
N ASP A 127 15.23 15.60 -6.43
CA ASP A 127 16.61 16.10 -6.46
C ASP A 127 17.64 14.95 -6.53
N ALA A 128 18.92 15.31 -6.62
CA ALA A 128 20.02 14.35 -6.67
C ALA A 128 20.12 13.43 -5.44
N LYS A 129 19.42 13.76 -4.35
CA LYS A 129 19.38 13.01 -3.10
C LYS A 129 18.10 12.18 -2.97
N GLY A 130 17.25 12.16 -3.99
CA GLY A 130 16.00 11.40 -4.01
C GLY A 130 14.84 12.06 -3.26
N ARG A 131 14.94 13.34 -2.91
CA ARG A 131 13.86 14.10 -2.27
C ARG A 131 12.96 14.72 -3.32
N PHE A 132 11.66 14.61 -3.13
CA PHE A 132 10.69 15.25 -4.01
C PHE A 132 10.81 16.77 -3.95
N ALA A 133 10.82 17.41 -5.12
CA ALA A 133 10.76 18.86 -5.23
C ALA A 133 9.44 19.39 -4.63
N PRO A 134 9.42 20.57 -3.96
CA PRO A 134 8.20 21.22 -3.52
C PRO A 134 7.15 21.39 -4.62
N ALA A 135 7.58 21.66 -5.86
CA ALA A 135 6.71 21.74 -7.03
C ALA A 135 6.01 20.39 -7.35
N ALA A 136 6.60 19.28 -6.93
CA ALA A 136 6.03 17.93 -7.09
C ALA A 136 4.98 17.57 -6.03
N ARG A 137 4.64 18.46 -5.10
CA ARG A 137 3.75 18.15 -3.97
C ARG A 137 2.40 17.57 -4.39
N ALA A 138 1.79 18.13 -5.42
CA ALA A 138 0.52 17.62 -5.95
C ALA A 138 0.67 16.20 -6.51
N CYS A 139 1.74 15.95 -7.27
CA CYS A 139 2.07 14.62 -7.78
C CYS A 139 2.27 13.62 -6.64
N TYR A 140 3.14 13.94 -5.67
CA TYR A 140 3.43 13.06 -4.52
C TYR A 140 2.16 12.66 -3.77
N ARG A 141 1.28 13.63 -3.48
CA ARG A 141 0.00 13.37 -2.80
C ARG A 141 -0.89 12.46 -3.61
N ALA A 142 -1.02 12.70 -4.92
CA ALA A 142 -1.86 11.87 -5.78
C ALA A 142 -1.32 10.42 -5.87
N LEU A 143 -0.01 10.24 -5.95
CA LEU A 143 0.62 8.90 -5.92
C LEU A 143 0.39 8.21 -4.56
N SER A 144 0.54 8.95 -3.46
CA SER A 144 0.27 8.44 -2.11
C SER A 144 -1.18 7.98 -1.96
N SER A 145 -2.14 8.74 -2.50
CA SER A 145 -3.56 8.36 -2.49
C SER A 145 -3.82 7.07 -3.28
N VAL A 146 -3.13 6.84 -4.41
CA VAL A 146 -3.25 5.58 -5.15
C VAL A 146 -2.75 4.40 -4.30
N LEU A 147 -1.57 4.53 -3.68
CA LEU A 147 -0.99 3.46 -2.86
C LEU A 147 -1.87 3.16 -1.64
N GLN A 148 -2.43 4.19 -0.99
CA GLN A 148 -3.35 4.03 0.14
C GLN A 148 -4.69 3.39 -0.26
N ASP A 149 -5.28 3.80 -1.38
CA ASP A 149 -6.52 3.19 -1.91
C ASP A 149 -6.32 1.71 -2.23
N VAL A 150 -5.14 1.34 -2.76
CA VAL A 150 -4.78 -0.05 -3.04
C VAL A 150 -4.52 -0.84 -1.76
N GLN A 151 -3.83 -0.27 -0.76
CA GLN A 151 -3.66 -0.91 0.55
C GLN A 151 -5.01 -1.19 1.21
N LEU A 152 -5.95 -0.25 1.12
CA LEU A 152 -7.31 -0.44 1.59
C LEU A 152 -8.01 -1.56 0.82
N MET A 153 -7.97 -1.57 -0.51
CA MET A 153 -8.52 -2.65 -1.32
C MET A 153 -7.90 -4.00 -0.96
N ALA A 154 -6.59 -4.02 -0.71
CA ALA A 154 -5.84 -5.22 -0.39
C ALA A 154 -6.27 -5.83 0.95
N SER A 155 -6.42 -4.99 1.97
CA SER A 155 -6.80 -5.43 3.32
C SER A 155 -8.25 -5.88 3.42
N VAL A 156 -9.17 -5.22 2.70
CA VAL A 156 -10.61 -5.47 2.89
C VAL A 156 -11.24 -6.37 1.83
N ALA A 157 -10.76 -6.35 0.59
CA ALA A 157 -11.46 -6.96 -0.54
C ALA A 157 -10.78 -8.21 -1.10
N SER A 158 -9.48 -8.42 -0.88
CA SER A 158 -8.71 -9.45 -1.59
C SER A 158 -9.24 -10.87 -1.40
N THR A 159 -9.45 -11.30 -0.17
CA THR A 159 -9.94 -12.65 0.15
C THR A 159 -11.32 -12.90 -0.44
N CYS A 160 -12.22 -11.92 -0.32
CA CYS A 160 -13.55 -11.97 -0.90
C CYS A 160 -13.50 -12.04 -2.44
N CYS A 161 -12.70 -11.19 -3.08
CA CYS A 161 -12.60 -11.12 -4.54
C CYS A 161 -11.89 -12.32 -5.16
N GLU A 162 -10.91 -12.91 -4.47
CA GLU A 162 -10.32 -14.19 -4.85
C GLU A 162 -11.36 -15.31 -4.81
N CYS A 163 -12.18 -15.38 -3.75
CA CYS A 163 -13.26 -16.34 -3.67
C CYS A 163 -14.30 -16.11 -4.78
N ALA A 164 -14.76 -14.88 -4.96
CA ALA A 164 -15.74 -14.53 -5.99
C ALA A 164 -15.25 -14.90 -7.40
N ALA A 165 -13.95 -14.73 -7.69
CA ALA A 165 -13.36 -15.17 -8.94
C ALA A 165 -13.35 -16.70 -9.09
N ARG A 166 -12.98 -17.45 -8.04
CA ARG A 166 -13.01 -18.93 -8.05
C ARG A 166 -14.44 -19.48 -8.19
N SER A 167 -15.39 -18.84 -7.52
CA SER A 167 -16.81 -19.21 -7.51
C SER A 167 -17.59 -18.71 -8.72
N GLN A 168 -16.92 -17.99 -9.64
CA GLN A 168 -17.47 -17.40 -10.86
C GLN A 168 -18.65 -16.46 -10.60
N CYS A 169 -18.58 -15.69 -9.51
CA CYS A 169 -19.59 -14.67 -9.23
C CYS A 169 -19.55 -13.53 -10.26
N PRO A 170 -20.69 -12.90 -10.59
CA PRO A 170 -20.73 -11.75 -11.50
C PRO A 170 -19.97 -10.56 -10.91
N GLY A 171 -19.32 -9.76 -11.75
CA GLY A 171 -18.51 -8.62 -11.29
C GLY A 171 -17.20 -9.02 -10.59
N ASN A 172 -16.65 -10.19 -10.91
CA ASN A 172 -15.35 -10.65 -10.40
C ASN A 172 -14.15 -9.91 -11.06
N GLY A 173 -12.94 -10.22 -10.60
CA GLY A 173 -11.70 -9.66 -11.14
C GLY A 173 -11.41 -8.26 -10.59
N GLU A 174 -10.93 -7.36 -11.42
CA GLU A 174 -10.46 -6.04 -10.99
C GLU A 174 -11.58 -5.12 -10.51
N SER A 175 -12.76 -5.22 -11.13
CA SER A 175 -13.95 -4.46 -10.71
C SER A 175 -14.46 -4.89 -9.34
N CYS A 176 -14.20 -6.14 -8.93
CA CYS A 176 -14.54 -6.63 -7.60
C CYS A 176 -13.87 -5.82 -6.50
N TYR A 177 -12.55 -5.58 -6.60
CA TYR A 177 -11.81 -4.88 -5.54
C TYR A 177 -12.38 -3.49 -5.29
N ALA A 178 -12.69 -2.75 -6.37
CA ALA A 178 -13.28 -1.42 -6.27
C ALA A 178 -14.72 -1.46 -5.76
N ALA A 179 -15.54 -2.41 -6.23
CA ALA A 179 -16.93 -2.52 -5.82
C ALA A 179 -17.06 -2.96 -4.35
N VAL A 180 -16.28 -3.94 -3.91
CA VAL A 180 -16.30 -4.45 -2.54
C VAL A 180 -15.70 -3.44 -1.58
N SER A 181 -14.54 -2.84 -1.87
CA SER A 181 -13.91 -1.87 -0.96
C SER A 181 -14.75 -0.60 -0.78
N ARG A 182 -15.57 -0.24 -1.77
CA ARG A 182 -16.47 0.92 -1.73
C ARG A 182 -17.91 0.58 -1.35
N GLN A 183 -18.21 -0.69 -1.05
CA GLN A 183 -19.56 -1.18 -0.76
C GLN A 183 -20.59 -0.86 -1.87
N GLN A 184 -20.15 -0.98 -3.13
CA GLN A 184 -20.90 -0.68 -4.35
C GLN A 184 -21.17 -1.93 -5.21
N ALA A 185 -20.99 -3.13 -4.67
CA ALA A 185 -21.32 -4.35 -5.39
C ALA A 185 -22.83 -4.46 -5.65
N GLY A 186 -23.20 -4.88 -6.86
CA GLY A 186 -24.60 -5.05 -7.25
C GLY A 186 -25.28 -6.20 -6.49
N PRO A 187 -26.63 -6.21 -6.40
CA PRO A 187 -27.36 -7.23 -5.62
C PRO A 187 -27.07 -8.67 -6.05
N THR A 188 -26.90 -8.93 -7.34
CA THR A 188 -26.58 -10.26 -7.88
C THR A 188 -25.17 -10.73 -7.51
N THR A 189 -24.21 -9.80 -7.48
CA THR A 189 -22.85 -10.06 -7.01
C THR A 189 -22.83 -10.36 -5.52
N LEU A 190 -23.54 -9.55 -4.72
CA LEU A 190 -23.65 -9.72 -3.27
C LEU A 190 -24.29 -11.06 -2.91
N ALA A 191 -25.39 -11.45 -3.57
CA ALA A 191 -26.04 -12.74 -3.33
C ALA A 191 -25.09 -13.92 -3.61
N CYS A 192 -24.36 -13.89 -4.72
CA CYS A 192 -23.38 -14.92 -5.02
C CYS A 192 -22.24 -14.98 -3.99
N MET A 193 -21.74 -13.82 -3.57
CA MET A 193 -20.70 -13.72 -2.54
C MET A 193 -21.19 -14.23 -1.18
N ASP A 194 -22.43 -13.94 -0.80
CA ASP A 194 -23.03 -14.45 0.43
C ASP A 194 -23.24 -15.98 0.37
N GLU A 195 -23.73 -16.52 -0.74
CA GLU A 195 -23.98 -17.96 -0.86
C GLU A 195 -22.69 -18.80 -0.97
N ARG A 196 -21.69 -18.33 -1.72
CA ARG A 196 -20.51 -19.13 -2.09
C ARG A 196 -19.23 -18.70 -1.39
N CYS A 197 -19.20 -17.51 -0.82
CA CYS A 197 -17.99 -16.88 -0.28
C CYS A 197 -18.25 -16.23 1.08
N HIS A 198 -19.31 -16.63 1.80
CA HIS A 198 -19.73 -16.03 3.07
C HIS A 198 -18.56 -15.78 4.02
N ASP A 199 -17.76 -16.82 4.31
CA ASP A 199 -16.65 -16.72 5.26
C ASP A 199 -15.61 -15.68 4.83
N ALA A 200 -15.32 -15.60 3.53
CA ALA A 200 -14.34 -14.68 2.96
C ALA A 200 -14.87 -13.25 2.80
N CYS A 201 -16.20 -13.07 2.68
CA CYS A 201 -16.84 -11.80 2.37
C CYS A 201 -17.65 -11.21 3.55
N SER A 202 -17.86 -11.95 4.65
CA SER A 202 -18.78 -11.62 5.75
C SER A 202 -18.56 -10.23 6.35
N MET A 203 -17.31 -9.77 6.45
CA MET A 203 -16.97 -8.43 6.97
C MET A 203 -17.32 -7.29 6.00
N MET A 204 -17.53 -7.61 4.72
CA MET A 204 -17.76 -6.65 3.62
C MET A 204 -19.18 -6.71 3.06
N LEU A 205 -19.88 -7.81 3.28
CA LEU A 205 -21.28 -7.91 2.96
C LEU A 205 -22.04 -6.96 3.90
N PRO A 206 -22.98 -6.15 3.38
CA PRO A 206 -23.88 -5.43 4.27
C PRO A 206 -24.49 -6.45 5.22
N PRO A 207 -24.61 -6.16 6.53
CA PRO A 207 -25.29 -7.06 7.44
C PRO A 207 -26.66 -7.28 6.85
N SER A 208 -26.89 -8.46 6.29
CA SER A 208 -28.16 -8.80 5.70
C SER A 208 -29.18 -8.56 6.80
N ALA A 209 -29.97 -7.49 6.65
CA ALA A 209 -31.21 -7.31 7.37
C ALA A 209 -31.88 -8.67 7.35
N SER A 210 -32.08 -9.24 8.52
CA SER A 210 -32.53 -10.58 8.82
C SER A 210 -33.69 -11.01 7.91
N ILE A 211 -33.43 -11.44 6.67
CA ILE A 211 -34.42 -12.13 5.86
C ILE A 211 -34.45 -13.52 6.48
N PRO A 212 -35.56 -13.94 7.11
CA PRO A 212 -35.63 -15.26 7.69
C PRO A 212 -35.32 -16.27 6.58
N ARG A 213 -34.30 -17.11 6.77
CA ARG A 213 -34.19 -18.35 6.01
C ARG A 213 -35.53 -19.04 6.15
N GLN A 214 -36.33 -19.06 5.09
CA GLN A 214 -37.52 -19.90 5.07
C GLN A 214 -37.02 -21.32 5.31
N SER A 215 -37.39 -21.86 6.46
CA SER A 215 -37.18 -23.27 6.75
C SER A 215 -37.83 -24.06 5.61
N PRO A 216 -37.19 -25.14 5.12
CA PRO A 216 -37.80 -25.95 4.09
C PRO A 216 -39.13 -26.47 4.64
N SER A 217 -40.24 -25.92 4.13
CA SER A 217 -41.57 -26.44 4.40
C SER A 217 -41.56 -27.89 3.97
N ARG A 218 -41.63 -28.79 4.96
CA ARG A 218 -42.05 -30.18 4.76
C ARG A 218 -43.34 -30.10 3.97
N ALA A 219 -43.25 -30.39 2.68
CA ALA A 219 -44.40 -30.76 1.89
C ALA A 219 -45.02 -31.96 2.62
N SER A 220 -46.14 -31.71 3.31
CA SER A 220 -47.04 -32.76 3.74
C SER A 220 -47.40 -33.52 2.47
N GLN A 221 -46.84 -34.72 2.36
CA GLN A 221 -47.31 -35.77 1.48
C GLN A 221 -48.77 -36.03 1.84
N GLN A 222 -49.69 -35.35 1.16
CA GLN A 222 -51.06 -35.83 1.05
C GLN A 222 -51.00 -37.01 0.09
N HIS A 223 -50.80 -38.17 0.70
CA HIS A 223 -50.94 -39.46 0.06
C HIS A 223 -52.39 -39.57 -0.42
N THR A 224 -52.55 -39.56 -1.74
CA THR A 224 -53.71 -40.15 -2.40
C THR A 224 -53.77 -41.62 -2.03
N ASP A 225 -54.89 -42.09 -1.50
CA ASP A 225 -55.36 -43.45 -1.75
C ASP A 225 -56.88 -43.50 -1.74
N SER A 226 -57.41 -43.84 -2.90
CA SER A 226 -58.76 -44.32 -3.14
C SER A 226 -58.72 -45.85 -3.02
N ALA A 227 -59.60 -46.47 -2.22
CA ALA A 227 -60.25 -47.75 -2.56
C ALA A 227 -61.21 -48.27 -1.45
N ALA A 228 -62.46 -48.53 -1.89
CA ALA A 228 -63.33 -49.68 -1.60
C ALA A 228 -63.71 -50.06 -0.14
N LEU A 229 -65.00 -49.89 0.18
CA LEU A 229 -66.01 -50.97 0.22
C LEU A 229 -67.42 -50.38 0.32
#